data_AF-A0A9W4S057-F1
#
_entry.id   AF-A0A9W4S057-F1
#
_cell.length_a   1.000
_cell.length_b   1.000
_cell.length_c   1.000
_cell.angle_alpha   90.00
_cell.angle_beta   90.00
_cell.angle_gamma   90.00
#
_symmetry.space_group_name_H-M   'P 1'
#
loop_
_entity.id
_entity.type
_entity.pdbx_description
1 polymer ?
#
loop_
_entity_poly.entity_id
_entity_poly.type
_entity_poly.pdbx_seq_one_letter_code
_entity_poly.pdbx_strand_id
1 'polypeptide(L)'
;TTVQLATGGWAIKAFAALYSPFEEVILTDADSVFLQVPEKLYSIPSYISTGVLLFHDRLLWQHAFPERHEWWRSQIHEPSATLNKSLVWTEDYAEEGDSGVVVIDKSRLDVMMGLLHVAWQNTHAVREEVTYVMTYGDKESWWFGLELGGASYSFEEHYGAMVGWIRDKLSESMDRICSFVIGHVDDENGLLWYNGGLLKNKKIDAHEFGLPTHTMVDGTWEKGARRTDMSCMVGPAGKPVDEERGETLERSIALARELDDEFDFI
;
A
#
# COMPACT_ATOMS: atom_id res chain seq x y z
N THR A 1 4.05 -13.48 -25.46
CA THR A 1 5.38 -13.48 -24.82
C THR A 1 5.23 -13.89 -23.37
N THR A 2 6.25 -14.46 -22.72
CA THR A 2 6.18 -15.09 -21.39
C THR A 2 5.55 -14.23 -20.29
N VAL A 3 5.67 -12.90 -20.38
CA VAL A 3 5.21 -11.97 -19.34
C VAL A 3 3.88 -11.26 -19.66
N GLN A 4 3.59 -10.97 -20.93
CA GLN A 4 2.38 -10.27 -21.39
C GLN A 4 2.07 -8.97 -20.61
N LEU A 5 3.01 -8.02 -20.61
CA LEU A 5 2.93 -6.81 -19.79
C LEU A 5 1.89 -5.79 -20.25
N ALA A 6 1.70 -5.61 -21.57
CA ALA A 6 0.76 -4.63 -22.12
C ALA A 6 -0.69 -4.85 -21.69
N THR A 7 -1.05 -6.08 -21.34
CA THR A 7 -2.38 -6.47 -20.85
C THR A 7 -2.32 -7.09 -19.45
N GLY A 8 -1.16 -7.02 -18.78
CA GLY A 8 -0.91 -7.70 -17.51
C GLY A 8 -1.33 -6.92 -16.27
N GLY A 9 -1.93 -5.73 -16.44
CA GLY A 9 -2.38 -4.87 -15.36
C GLY A 9 -1.22 -4.55 -14.40
N TRP A 10 -1.38 -4.94 -13.12
CA TRP A 10 -0.42 -4.67 -12.06
C TRP A 10 0.89 -5.45 -12.19
N ALA A 11 0.93 -6.53 -12.98
CA ALA A 11 2.12 -7.37 -13.10
C ALA A 11 3.37 -6.60 -13.53
N ILE A 12 3.21 -5.48 -14.26
CA ILE A 12 4.30 -4.60 -14.69
C ILE A 12 5.18 -4.11 -13.55
N LYS A 13 4.62 -3.95 -12.35
CA LYS A 13 5.30 -3.45 -11.15
C LYS A 13 6.57 -4.23 -10.82
N ALA A 14 6.46 -5.56 -10.69
CA ALA A 14 7.59 -6.43 -10.37
C ALA A 14 8.71 -6.37 -11.43
N PHE A 15 8.33 -6.35 -12.71
CA PHE A 15 9.30 -6.29 -13.81
C PHE A 15 9.93 -4.91 -13.97
N ALA A 16 9.20 -3.82 -13.67
CA ALA A 16 9.73 -2.48 -13.66
C ALA A 16 10.80 -2.33 -12.57
N ALA A 17 10.51 -2.82 -11.36
CA ALA A 17 11.47 -2.84 -10.26
C ALA A 17 12.72 -3.66 -10.61
N LEU A 18 12.53 -4.87 -11.14
CA LEU A 18 13.63 -5.76 -11.55
C LEU A 18 14.48 -5.19 -12.70
N TYR A 19 13.85 -4.62 -13.72
CA TYR A 19 14.52 -4.14 -14.93
C TYR A 19 15.13 -2.73 -14.77
N SER A 20 14.72 -1.98 -13.74
CA SER A 20 15.31 -0.67 -13.46
C SER A 20 16.83 -0.78 -13.30
N PRO A 21 17.62 0.19 -13.79
CA PRO A 21 19.08 0.12 -13.72
C PRO A 21 19.64 0.48 -12.33
N PHE A 22 18.79 0.96 -11.41
CA PHE A 22 19.19 1.47 -10.11
C PHE A 22 19.35 0.35 -9.08
N GLU A 23 20.24 0.53 -8.12
CA GLU A 23 20.40 -0.41 -7.00
C GLU A 23 19.23 -0.30 -6.01
N GLU A 24 18.85 0.93 -5.69
CA GLU A 24 17.70 1.22 -4.82
C GLU A 24 16.55 1.78 -5.65
N VAL A 25 15.34 1.30 -5.40
CA VAL A 25 14.15 1.61 -6.20
C VAL A 25 12.99 1.93 -5.26
N ILE A 26 12.38 3.11 -5.44
CA ILE A 26 11.03 3.41 -4.96
C ILE A 26 10.09 3.20 -6.15
N LEU A 27 9.34 2.10 -6.14
CA LEU A 27 8.26 1.85 -7.07
C LEU A 27 6.99 2.48 -6.51
N THR A 28 6.23 3.21 -7.33
CA THR A 28 4.99 3.86 -6.93
C THR A 28 3.88 3.60 -7.94
N ASP A 29 2.65 3.44 -7.44
CA ASP A 29 1.45 3.59 -8.24
C ASP A 29 1.31 5.02 -8.76
N ALA A 30 0.64 5.17 -9.90
CA ALA A 30 0.43 6.47 -10.55
C ALA A 30 -0.49 7.40 -9.73
N ASP A 31 -1.25 6.86 -8.79
CA ASP A 31 -2.18 7.58 -7.92
C ASP A 31 -1.78 7.53 -6.45
N SER A 32 -0.51 7.24 -6.15
CA SER A 32 0.07 7.49 -4.82
C SER A 32 0.42 8.96 -4.69
N VAL A 33 0.02 9.58 -3.58
CA VAL A 33 0.27 10.99 -3.29
C VAL A 33 1.21 11.07 -2.10
N PHE A 34 2.41 11.61 -2.32
CA PHE A 34 3.41 11.85 -1.28
C PHE A 34 3.25 13.24 -0.68
N LEU A 35 3.27 13.33 0.65
CA LEU A 35 3.22 14.59 1.40
C LEU A 35 4.52 14.92 2.13
N GLN A 36 5.50 14.02 2.02
CA GLN A 36 6.89 14.29 2.36
C GLN A 36 7.78 13.86 1.21
N VAL A 37 9.03 14.29 1.23
CA VAL A 37 10.04 13.92 0.24
C VAL A 37 10.21 12.38 0.25
N PRO A 38 9.97 11.67 -0.89
CA PRO A 38 9.98 10.20 -0.93
C PRO A 38 11.29 9.56 -0.48
N GLU A 39 12.42 10.24 -0.66
CA GLU A 39 13.75 9.78 -0.26
C GLU A 39 13.87 9.54 1.27
N LYS A 40 12.95 10.09 2.09
CA LYS A 40 12.85 9.75 3.50
C LYS A 40 12.70 8.23 3.73
N LEU A 41 12.08 7.52 2.79
CA LEU A 41 11.93 6.06 2.83
C LEU A 41 13.26 5.32 2.96
N TYR A 42 14.33 5.83 2.34
CA TYR A 42 15.67 5.24 2.44
C TYR A 42 16.32 5.44 3.80
N SER A 43 15.82 6.39 4.60
CA SER A 43 16.32 6.67 5.94
C SER A 43 15.61 5.86 7.02
N ILE A 44 14.53 5.13 6.68
CA ILE A 44 13.77 4.35 7.65
C ILE A 44 14.66 3.21 8.18
N PRO A 45 14.81 3.04 9.51
CA PRO A 45 15.72 2.04 10.08
C PRO A 45 15.45 0.61 9.61
N SER A 46 14.18 0.23 9.45
CA SER A 46 13.79 -1.10 8.95
C SER A 46 14.23 -1.33 7.52
N TYR A 47 14.10 -0.32 6.63
CA TYR A 47 14.65 -0.36 5.28
C TYR A 47 16.18 -0.49 5.30
N ILE A 48 16.90 0.34 6.06
CA ILE A 48 18.36 0.27 6.14
C ILE A 48 18.81 -1.13 6.56
N SER A 49 18.11 -1.73 7.53
CA SER A 49 18.46 -3.05 8.05
C SER A 49 18.19 -4.20 7.06
N THR A 50 17.06 -4.16 6.33
CA THR A 50 16.60 -5.29 5.51
C THR A 50 16.84 -5.11 4.02
N GLY A 51 16.90 -3.88 3.54
CA GLY A 51 16.91 -3.51 2.12
C GLY A 51 15.53 -3.55 1.47
N VAL A 52 14.45 -3.82 2.21
CA VAL A 52 13.09 -3.81 1.68
C VAL A 52 12.12 -3.20 2.67
N LEU A 53 11.34 -2.24 2.20
CA LEU A 53 10.20 -1.67 2.95
C LEU A 53 8.92 -1.84 2.13
N LEU A 54 7.99 -2.58 2.72
CA LEU A 54 6.62 -2.79 2.24
C LEU A 54 5.65 -2.04 3.16
N PHE A 55 4.41 -1.88 2.70
CA PHE A 55 3.37 -1.18 3.45
C PHE A 55 2.19 -2.10 3.69
N HIS A 56 1.57 -1.98 4.86
CA HIS A 56 0.46 -2.86 5.21
C HIS A 56 -0.86 -2.39 4.58
N ASP A 57 -1.68 -3.30 4.04
CA ASP A 57 -3.07 -2.95 3.67
C ASP A 57 -3.91 -2.74 4.96
N ARG A 58 -5.22 -2.57 4.78
CA ARG A 58 -6.18 -2.38 5.86
C ARG A 58 -6.39 -3.70 6.60
N LEU A 59 -6.42 -3.61 7.92
CA LEU A 59 -6.72 -4.76 8.77
C LEU A 59 -8.24 -5.09 8.72
N LEU A 60 -8.64 -5.89 7.73
CA LEU A 60 -10.04 -6.21 7.40
C LEU A 60 -10.29 -7.72 7.24
N TRP A 61 -11.56 -8.08 7.37
CA TRP A 61 -12.10 -9.41 7.01
C TRP A 61 -11.37 -10.59 7.64
N GLN A 62 -11.18 -10.56 8.96
CA GLN A 62 -10.62 -11.68 9.70
C GLN A 62 -11.34 -13.01 9.41
N HIS A 63 -10.56 -14.07 9.18
CA HIS A 63 -10.97 -15.41 8.77
C HIS A 63 -11.65 -15.50 7.39
N ALA A 64 -11.63 -14.44 6.59
CA ALA A 64 -12.02 -14.54 5.19
C ALA A 64 -10.96 -15.30 4.38
N PHE A 65 -11.37 -15.85 3.22
CA PHE A 65 -10.47 -16.56 2.29
C PHE A 65 -9.66 -17.71 2.92
N PRO A 66 -10.29 -18.67 3.64
CA PRO A 66 -9.55 -19.76 4.31
C PRO A 66 -8.66 -20.55 3.34
N GLU A 67 -9.09 -20.77 2.10
CA GLU A 67 -8.30 -21.44 1.06
C GLU A 67 -6.98 -20.71 0.76
N ARG A 68 -6.96 -19.38 0.82
CA ARG A 68 -5.74 -18.56 0.66
C ARG A 68 -4.77 -18.78 1.81
N HIS A 69 -5.29 -18.78 3.05
CA HIS A 69 -4.46 -19.03 4.23
C HIS A 69 -3.92 -20.46 4.29
N GLU A 70 -4.75 -21.45 3.92
CA GLU A 70 -4.32 -22.85 3.77
C GLU A 70 -3.22 -22.97 2.71
N TRP A 71 -3.38 -22.29 1.58
CA TRP A 71 -2.36 -22.24 0.54
C TRP A 71 -1.06 -21.64 1.05
N TRP A 72 -1.07 -20.45 1.68
CA TRP A 72 0.15 -19.87 2.26
C TRP A 72 0.85 -20.81 3.25
N ARG A 73 0.10 -21.43 4.17
CA ARG A 73 0.64 -22.40 5.13
C ARG A 73 1.21 -23.66 4.47
N SER A 74 0.66 -24.06 3.34
CA SER A 74 1.20 -25.19 2.56
C SER A 74 2.52 -24.87 1.87
N GLN A 75 2.80 -23.58 1.58
CA GLN A 75 4.02 -23.16 0.89
C GLN A 75 5.11 -22.70 1.88
N ILE A 76 4.73 -22.09 3.00
CA ILE A 76 5.66 -21.53 4.00
C ILE A 76 5.81 -22.53 5.15
N HIS A 77 6.92 -23.27 5.15
CA HIS A 77 7.19 -24.26 6.19
C HIS A 77 7.92 -23.67 7.41
N GLU A 78 8.76 -22.66 7.19
CA GLU A 78 9.56 -22.01 8.24
C GLU A 78 9.34 -20.50 8.15
N PRO A 79 8.31 -19.95 8.84
CA PRO A 79 8.01 -18.52 8.76
C PRO A 79 9.12 -17.68 9.40
N SER A 80 9.51 -16.61 8.71
CA SER A 80 10.52 -15.66 9.15
C SER A 80 10.10 -14.89 10.40
N ALA A 81 11.05 -14.22 11.04
CA ALA A 81 10.75 -13.33 12.17
C ALA A 81 9.87 -12.14 11.77
N THR A 82 9.89 -11.73 10.49
CA THR A 82 9.00 -10.70 9.97
C THR A 82 7.58 -11.24 9.82
N LEU A 83 7.41 -12.40 9.18
CA LEU A 83 6.09 -13.00 8.98
C LEU A 83 5.41 -13.39 10.31
N ASN A 84 6.18 -13.80 11.32
CA ASN A 84 5.62 -14.09 12.64
C ASN A 84 5.06 -12.87 13.39
N LYS A 85 5.22 -11.64 12.86
CA LYS A 85 4.57 -10.42 13.36
C LYS A 85 3.29 -10.07 12.59
N SER A 86 3.06 -10.69 11.44
CA SER A 86 1.92 -10.41 10.56
C SER A 86 0.63 -10.91 11.19
N LEU A 87 -0.39 -10.04 11.25
CA LEU A 87 -1.74 -10.41 11.68
C LEU A 87 -2.48 -11.21 10.61
N VAL A 88 -2.09 -11.07 9.33
CA VAL A 88 -2.56 -11.95 8.24
C VAL A 88 -2.10 -13.39 8.46
N TRP A 89 -0.87 -13.58 8.93
CA TRP A 89 -0.34 -14.90 9.24
C TRP A 89 -0.83 -15.47 10.57
N THR A 90 -0.82 -14.65 11.62
CA THR A 90 -1.05 -15.09 13.01
C THR A 90 -2.52 -15.07 13.43
N GLU A 91 -3.34 -14.22 12.80
CA GLU A 91 -4.74 -13.99 13.17
C GLU A 91 -5.74 -14.14 12.00
N ASP A 92 -5.28 -14.61 10.83
CA ASP A 92 -6.07 -14.83 9.61
C ASP A 92 -6.78 -13.58 9.06
N TYR A 93 -6.15 -12.39 9.12
CA TYR A 93 -6.64 -11.23 8.36
C TYR A 93 -6.43 -11.39 6.85
N ALA A 94 -7.23 -10.72 6.03
CA ALA A 94 -7.34 -11.09 4.61
C ALA A 94 -6.18 -10.63 3.70
N GLU A 95 -5.61 -9.46 3.94
CA GLU A 95 -4.67 -8.77 3.03
C GLU A 95 -3.54 -8.16 3.84
N GLU A 96 -2.30 -8.47 3.47
CA GLU A 96 -1.12 -8.02 4.22
C GLU A 96 -0.55 -6.76 3.61
N GLY A 97 -0.46 -6.71 2.28
CA GLY A 97 0.35 -5.72 1.57
C GLY A 97 -0.47 -4.69 0.79
N ASP A 98 -0.15 -3.42 0.97
CA ASP A 98 -0.41 -2.41 -0.04
C ASP A 98 0.83 -2.23 -0.93
N SER A 99 0.64 -2.37 -2.24
CA SER A 99 1.69 -2.23 -3.26
C SER A 99 1.63 -0.87 -3.97
N GLY A 100 0.93 0.10 -3.38
CA GLY A 100 0.92 1.49 -3.84
C GLY A 100 2.31 2.11 -3.82
N VAL A 101 3.16 1.67 -2.90
CA VAL A 101 4.61 1.95 -2.89
C VAL A 101 5.36 0.68 -2.49
N VAL A 102 6.50 0.42 -3.12
CA VAL A 102 7.42 -0.66 -2.75
C VAL A 102 8.84 -0.12 -2.81
N VAL A 103 9.62 -0.29 -1.74
CA VAL A 103 11.01 0.18 -1.66
C VAL A 103 11.94 -1.01 -1.56
N ILE A 104 12.90 -1.11 -2.48
CA ILE A 104 13.83 -2.25 -2.54
C ILE A 104 15.27 -1.80 -2.84
N ASP A 105 16.23 -2.42 -2.19
CA ASP A 105 17.66 -2.38 -2.46
C ASP A 105 18.06 -3.71 -3.13
N LYS A 106 18.02 -3.74 -4.46
CA LYS A 106 18.35 -4.92 -5.26
C LYS A 106 19.85 -5.12 -5.45
N SER A 107 20.72 -4.32 -4.80
CA SER A 107 22.15 -4.63 -4.72
C SER A 107 22.42 -5.81 -3.76
N ARG A 108 21.51 -6.05 -2.81
CA ARG A 108 21.59 -7.17 -1.87
C ARG A 108 21.16 -8.46 -2.55
N LEU A 109 21.98 -9.50 -2.42
CA LEU A 109 21.77 -10.77 -3.12
C LEU A 109 20.45 -11.44 -2.72
N ASP A 110 20.14 -11.49 -1.42
CA ASP A 110 18.91 -12.08 -0.91
C ASP A 110 17.68 -11.32 -1.41
N VAL A 111 17.70 -9.98 -1.38
CA VAL A 111 16.63 -9.13 -1.93
C VAL A 111 16.46 -9.34 -3.44
N MET A 112 17.54 -9.41 -4.22
CA MET A 112 17.47 -9.72 -5.65
C MET A 112 16.87 -11.10 -5.91
N MET A 113 17.24 -12.12 -5.13
CA MET A 113 16.67 -13.46 -5.26
C MET A 113 15.17 -13.48 -4.93
N GLY A 114 14.76 -12.77 -3.88
CA GLY A 114 13.35 -12.59 -3.55
C GLY A 114 12.59 -11.84 -4.66
N LEU A 115 13.16 -10.75 -5.20
CA LEU A 115 12.58 -9.99 -6.31
C LEU A 115 12.40 -10.84 -7.58
N LEU A 116 13.36 -11.73 -7.89
CA LEU A 116 13.21 -12.69 -8.99
C LEU A 116 12.04 -13.64 -8.74
N HIS A 117 11.82 -14.06 -7.49
CA HIS A 117 10.66 -14.87 -7.12
C HIS A 117 9.35 -14.06 -7.22
N VAL A 118 9.32 -12.79 -6.80
CA VAL A 118 8.17 -11.89 -7.01
C VAL A 118 7.86 -11.76 -8.51
N ALA A 119 8.88 -11.54 -9.34
CA ALA A 119 8.73 -11.43 -10.79
C ALA A 119 8.23 -12.75 -11.41
N TRP A 120 8.72 -13.91 -10.95
CA TRP A 120 8.26 -15.22 -11.39
C TRP A 120 6.75 -15.41 -11.10
N GLN A 121 6.30 -15.07 -9.90
CA GLN A 121 4.87 -15.12 -9.54
C GLN A 121 4.01 -14.23 -10.44
N ASN A 122 4.55 -13.11 -10.92
CA ASN A 122 3.86 -12.18 -11.83
C ASN A 122 4.03 -12.51 -13.31
N THR A 123 4.70 -13.62 -13.69
CA THR A 123 4.68 -14.10 -15.08
C THR A 123 3.27 -14.54 -15.48
N HIS A 124 2.94 -14.45 -16.76
CA HIS A 124 1.56 -14.66 -17.21
C HIS A 124 1.01 -16.04 -16.83
N ALA A 125 1.79 -17.10 -17.02
CA ALA A 125 1.33 -18.44 -16.67
C ALA A 125 1.06 -18.57 -15.15
N VAL A 126 1.99 -18.10 -14.32
CA VAL A 126 1.89 -18.27 -12.87
C VAL A 126 0.78 -17.40 -12.27
N ARG A 127 0.65 -16.14 -12.70
CA ARG A 127 -0.36 -15.24 -12.13
C ARG A 127 -1.79 -15.64 -12.50
N GLU A 128 -2.02 -16.08 -13.74
CA GLU A 128 -3.36 -16.45 -14.21
C GLU A 128 -3.78 -17.83 -13.67
N GLU A 129 -2.83 -18.71 -13.38
CA GLU A 129 -3.11 -20.05 -12.85
C GLU A 129 -3.20 -20.07 -11.32
N VAL A 130 -2.37 -19.28 -10.62
CA VAL A 130 -2.22 -19.36 -9.17
C VAL A 130 -2.29 -18.00 -8.51
N THR A 131 -1.32 -17.10 -8.74
CA THR A 131 -1.14 -15.94 -7.84
C THR A 131 -2.37 -15.03 -7.82
N TYR A 132 -2.92 -14.61 -8.96
CA TYR A 132 -4.09 -13.72 -9.00
C TYR A 132 -5.42 -14.46 -8.84
N VAL A 133 -5.39 -15.80 -8.80
CA VAL A 133 -6.53 -16.63 -8.43
C VAL A 133 -6.64 -16.69 -6.90
N MET A 134 -5.50 -16.87 -6.22
CA MET A 134 -5.44 -16.94 -4.76
C MET A 134 -5.53 -15.56 -4.11
N THR A 135 -4.92 -14.54 -4.71
CA THR A 135 -4.79 -13.19 -4.16
C THR A 135 -5.33 -12.11 -5.11
N TYR A 136 -5.43 -10.87 -4.64
CA TYR A 136 -5.92 -9.76 -5.46
C TYR A 136 -4.76 -8.98 -6.11
N GLY A 137 -4.42 -9.36 -7.34
CA GLY A 137 -3.35 -8.71 -8.09
C GLY A 137 -1.95 -9.00 -7.51
N ASP A 138 -1.03 -8.06 -7.67
CA ASP A 138 0.38 -8.25 -7.33
C ASP A 138 0.69 -8.07 -5.84
N LYS A 139 -0.19 -7.42 -5.07
CA LYS A 139 0.03 -6.99 -3.67
C LYS A 139 0.73 -8.02 -2.80
N GLU A 140 0.12 -9.19 -2.67
CA GLU A 140 0.62 -10.27 -1.80
C GLU A 140 1.88 -10.94 -2.37
N SER A 141 2.14 -10.84 -3.68
CA SER A 141 3.28 -11.49 -4.31
C SER A 141 4.62 -10.91 -3.84
N TRP A 142 4.64 -9.67 -3.36
CA TRP A 142 5.84 -8.98 -2.88
C TRP A 142 6.41 -9.65 -1.63
N TRP A 143 5.69 -9.61 -0.51
CA TRP A 143 6.14 -10.25 0.72
C TRP A 143 6.23 -11.76 0.56
N PHE A 144 5.31 -12.38 -0.18
CA PHE A 144 5.29 -13.83 -0.33
C PHE A 144 6.49 -14.33 -1.14
N GLY A 145 6.89 -13.62 -2.20
CA GLY A 145 8.08 -13.94 -2.98
C GLY A 145 9.37 -13.71 -2.20
N LEU A 146 9.44 -12.66 -1.38
CA LEU A 146 10.57 -12.39 -0.49
C LEU A 146 10.69 -13.48 0.59
N GLU A 147 9.58 -13.83 1.23
CA GLU A 147 9.49 -14.88 2.26
C GLU A 147 9.94 -16.24 1.70
N LEU A 148 9.36 -16.70 0.59
CA LEU A 148 9.75 -17.97 -0.05
C LEU A 148 11.18 -17.95 -0.59
N GLY A 149 11.68 -16.77 -0.97
CA GLY A 149 13.06 -16.57 -1.37
C GLY A 149 14.06 -16.56 -0.21
N GLY A 150 13.60 -16.59 1.05
CA GLY A 150 14.43 -16.43 2.23
C GLY A 150 15.09 -15.04 2.33
N ALA A 151 14.51 -14.03 1.69
CA ALA A 151 15.02 -12.67 1.65
C ALA A 151 14.65 -11.90 2.91
N SER A 152 15.50 -10.97 3.33
CA SER A 152 15.17 -10.02 4.38
C SER A 152 14.16 -8.98 3.88
N TYR A 153 13.10 -8.73 4.64
CA TYR A 153 12.15 -7.65 4.36
C TYR A 153 11.51 -7.11 5.63
N SER A 154 10.95 -5.91 5.51
CA SER A 154 10.21 -5.26 6.56
C SER A 154 8.91 -4.65 6.03
N PHE A 155 7.97 -4.47 6.93
CA PHE A 155 6.79 -3.66 6.73
C PHE A 155 6.90 -2.36 7.55
N GLU A 156 6.11 -1.36 7.15
CA GLU A 156 5.71 -0.25 8.01
C GLU A 156 5.23 -0.77 9.38
N GLU A 157 5.46 0.00 10.45
CA GLU A 157 5.06 -0.39 11.80
C GLU A 157 3.53 -0.55 11.96
N HIS A 158 2.77 0.33 11.32
CA HIS A 158 1.32 0.38 11.42
C HIS A 158 0.67 -0.34 10.23
N TYR A 159 -0.46 -1.00 10.49
CA TYR A 159 -1.39 -1.34 9.41
C TYR A 159 -1.95 -0.07 8.77
N GLY A 160 -2.45 -0.16 7.53
CA GLY A 160 -2.89 0.99 6.73
C GLY A 160 -3.66 2.03 7.56
N ALA A 161 -3.17 3.26 7.55
CA ALA A 161 -3.74 4.37 8.28
C ALA A 161 -4.93 4.98 7.52
N MET A 162 -5.74 5.76 8.23
CA MET A 162 -6.78 6.59 7.63
C MET A 162 -6.26 8.00 7.39
N VAL A 163 -6.55 8.54 6.22
CA VAL A 163 -6.49 9.98 5.92
C VAL A 163 -7.80 10.38 5.24
N GLY A 164 -8.48 11.38 5.78
CA GLY A 164 -9.84 11.69 5.35
C GLY A 164 -10.51 12.82 6.11
N TRP A 165 -11.84 12.74 6.20
CA TRP A 165 -12.66 13.72 6.89
C TRP A 165 -13.33 13.10 8.11
N ILE A 166 -13.43 13.86 9.20
CA ILE A 166 -14.28 13.48 10.34
C ILE A 166 -15.72 13.38 9.82
N ARG A 167 -16.28 12.18 9.93
CA ARG A 167 -17.69 11.91 9.61
C ARG A 167 -18.56 12.04 10.85
N ASP A 168 -18.15 11.38 11.93
CA ASP A 168 -18.89 11.35 13.20
C ASP A 168 -17.91 11.58 14.37
N LYS A 169 -18.32 12.38 15.35
CA LYS A 169 -17.68 12.41 16.68
C LYS A 169 -18.44 11.46 17.60
N LEU A 170 -17.86 10.30 17.87
CA LEU A 170 -18.55 9.24 18.62
C LEU A 170 -18.53 9.50 20.13
N SER A 171 -17.48 10.15 20.63
CA SER A 171 -17.37 10.65 22.01
C SER A 171 -16.38 11.84 22.06
N GLU A 172 -16.10 12.37 23.26
CA GLU A 172 -15.04 13.38 23.44
C GLU A 172 -13.63 12.90 23.03
N SER A 173 -13.42 11.58 22.95
CA SER A 173 -12.12 10.97 22.70
C SER A 173 -12.10 10.01 21.51
N MET A 174 -13.22 9.83 20.79
CA MET A 174 -13.35 8.87 19.70
C MET A 174 -13.96 9.54 18.47
N ASP A 175 -13.27 9.43 17.35
CA ASP A 175 -13.72 9.93 16.07
C ASP A 175 -13.93 8.78 15.07
N ARG A 176 -14.78 9.04 14.07
CA ARG A 176 -14.86 8.27 12.86
C ARG A 176 -14.37 9.11 11.69
N ILE A 177 -13.26 8.72 11.09
CA ILE A 177 -12.70 9.36 9.90
C ILE A 177 -12.95 8.46 8.69
N CYS A 178 -13.41 9.04 7.59
CA CYS A 178 -13.73 8.29 6.39
C CYS A 178 -13.11 8.89 5.14
N SER A 179 -12.72 8.02 4.20
CA SER A 179 -12.30 8.41 2.86
C SER A 179 -12.39 7.22 1.89
N PHE A 180 -11.91 7.43 0.67
CA PHE A 180 -11.76 6.39 -0.35
C PHE A 180 -10.33 5.85 -0.46
N VAL A 181 -9.41 6.39 0.35
CA VAL A 181 -7.97 6.17 0.26
C VAL A 181 -7.45 5.44 1.49
N ILE A 182 -6.23 4.92 1.39
CA ILE A 182 -5.44 4.33 2.47
C ILE A 182 -4.19 5.18 2.65
N GLY A 183 -3.88 5.56 3.88
CA GLY A 183 -2.72 6.37 4.22
C GLY A 183 -1.62 5.54 4.86
N HIS A 184 -0.39 6.06 4.80
CA HIS A 184 0.80 5.47 5.40
C HIS A 184 1.59 6.59 6.07
N VAL A 185 2.18 6.28 7.22
CA VAL A 185 2.90 7.22 8.08
C VAL A 185 4.39 6.93 8.11
N ASP A 186 5.16 7.91 8.57
CA ASP A 186 6.57 7.70 8.91
C ASP A 186 6.72 7.16 10.35
N ASP A 187 7.96 6.98 10.76
CA ASP A 187 8.38 6.54 12.10
C ASP A 187 7.98 7.51 13.23
N GLU A 188 7.57 8.74 12.91
CA GLU A 188 7.06 9.73 13.84
C GLU A 188 5.53 9.83 13.81
N ASN A 189 4.84 8.90 13.13
CA ASN A 189 3.40 8.90 12.90
C ASN A 189 2.88 10.10 12.09
N GLY A 190 3.75 10.78 11.33
CA GLY A 190 3.39 11.83 10.39
C GLY A 190 2.96 11.22 9.05
N LEU A 191 1.88 11.73 8.44
CA LEU A 191 1.39 11.24 7.16
C LEU A 191 2.49 11.34 6.09
N LEU A 192 2.88 10.23 5.50
CA LEU A 192 3.97 10.15 4.53
C LEU A 192 3.43 10.16 3.11
N TRP A 193 2.52 9.23 2.81
CA TRP A 193 1.86 9.12 1.53
C TRP A 193 0.50 8.44 1.68
N TYR A 194 -0.34 8.49 0.64
CA TYR A 194 -1.58 7.73 0.59
C TYR A 194 -1.89 7.29 -0.85
N ASN A 195 -2.62 6.18 -1.00
CA ASN A 195 -3.01 5.64 -2.31
C ASN A 195 -4.45 6.03 -2.66
N GLY A 196 -4.65 6.61 -3.85
CA GLY A 196 -5.98 6.85 -4.43
C GLY A 196 -6.16 8.18 -5.17
N GLY A 197 -5.11 8.99 -5.27
CA GLY A 197 -5.06 10.23 -6.05
C GLY A 197 -5.58 11.47 -5.32
N LEU A 198 -5.49 12.63 -5.98
CA LEU A 198 -5.96 13.91 -5.43
C LEU A 198 -7.49 14.08 -5.53
N LEU A 199 -8.15 13.26 -6.35
CA LEU A 199 -9.60 13.24 -6.45
C LEU A 199 -10.22 12.61 -5.22
N LYS A 200 -11.28 13.24 -4.70
CA LYS A 200 -12.05 12.73 -3.57
C LYS A 200 -12.61 11.34 -3.88
N ASN A 201 -13.19 11.16 -5.08
CA ASN A 201 -13.60 9.85 -5.55
C ASN A 201 -13.51 9.74 -7.07
N LYS A 202 -12.35 9.27 -7.56
CA LYS A 202 -12.06 9.03 -8.99
C LYS A 202 -13.03 8.08 -9.72
N LYS A 203 -13.92 7.36 -9.02
CA LYS A 203 -14.93 6.48 -9.64
C LYS A 203 -16.29 7.14 -9.82
N ILE A 204 -16.56 8.21 -9.09
CA ILE A 204 -17.86 8.91 -9.12
C ILE A 204 -17.71 10.24 -9.84
N ASP A 205 -16.68 11.01 -9.49
CA ASP A 205 -16.46 12.34 -10.04
C ASP A 205 -14.98 12.53 -10.38
N ALA A 206 -14.71 12.77 -11.65
CA ALA A 206 -13.37 13.04 -12.16
C ALA A 206 -12.90 14.48 -11.88
N HIS A 207 -13.76 15.37 -11.34
CA HIS A 207 -13.48 16.79 -11.16
C HIS A 207 -13.42 17.20 -9.67
N GLU A 208 -14.00 16.39 -8.77
CA GLU A 208 -14.02 16.70 -7.33
C GLU A 208 -12.71 16.29 -6.67
N PHE A 209 -11.81 17.25 -6.48
CA PHE A 209 -10.63 17.11 -5.65
C PHE A 209 -10.98 17.02 -4.16
N GLY A 210 -10.24 16.21 -3.41
CA GLY A 210 -10.42 16.02 -1.98
C GLY A 210 -9.24 16.53 -1.17
N LEU A 211 -9.47 17.51 -0.29
CA LEU A 211 -8.50 17.93 0.72
C LEU A 211 -8.83 17.22 2.06
N PRO A 212 -8.20 16.08 2.38
CA PRO A 212 -8.40 15.43 3.67
C PRO A 212 -7.92 16.33 4.81
N THR A 213 -8.58 16.25 5.96
CA THR A 213 -8.31 17.15 7.09
C THR A 213 -7.74 16.45 8.30
N HIS A 214 -7.91 15.13 8.42
CA HIS A 214 -7.48 14.37 9.59
C HIS A 214 -6.90 13.01 9.21
N THR A 215 -6.05 12.51 10.10
CA THR A 215 -5.45 11.19 10.04
C THR A 215 -5.76 10.38 11.30
N MET A 216 -5.71 9.05 11.16
CA MET A 216 -5.81 8.12 12.27
C MET A 216 -4.97 6.88 11.99
N VAL A 217 -4.21 6.46 12.99
CA VAL A 217 -3.43 5.21 13.00
C VAL A 217 -4.00 4.29 14.07
N ASP A 218 -3.83 2.98 13.90
CA ASP A 218 -4.23 1.94 14.86
C ASP A 218 -5.70 1.98 15.31
N GLY A 219 -6.58 2.59 14.50
CA GLY A 219 -8.02 2.51 14.69
C GLY A 219 -8.62 1.24 14.05
N THR A 220 -9.87 0.97 14.37
CA THR A 220 -10.62 -0.16 13.79
C THR A 220 -11.18 0.23 12.43
N TRP A 221 -10.79 -0.51 11.38
CA TRP A 221 -11.31 -0.31 10.03
C TRP A 221 -12.77 -0.75 9.88
N GLU A 222 -13.58 0.09 9.26
CA GLU A 222 -14.95 -0.18 8.84
C GLU A 222 -15.03 -0.08 7.30
N LYS A 223 -15.21 -1.22 6.62
CA LYS A 223 -15.28 -1.26 5.15
C LYS A 223 -16.62 -0.72 4.63
N GLY A 224 -16.56 0.21 3.66
CA GLY A 224 -17.74 0.63 2.91
C GLY A 224 -18.38 -0.51 2.13
N ALA A 225 -19.72 -0.57 2.11
CA ALA A 225 -20.47 -1.71 1.55
C ALA A 225 -20.27 -1.87 0.03
N ARG A 226 -20.18 -0.76 -0.71
CA ARG A 226 -19.92 -0.74 -2.16
C ARG A 226 -18.61 -0.02 -2.44
N ARG A 227 -18.05 -0.24 -3.64
CA ARG A 227 -16.84 0.48 -4.11
C ARG A 227 -17.04 2.00 -4.20
N THR A 228 -18.29 2.48 -4.23
CA THR A 228 -18.67 3.89 -4.23
C THR A 228 -18.88 4.47 -2.83
N ASP A 229 -18.85 3.62 -1.79
CA ASP A 229 -19.03 4.06 -0.40
C ASP A 229 -17.65 4.22 0.25
N MET A 230 -17.48 5.28 1.05
CA MET A 230 -16.24 5.47 1.81
C MET A 230 -16.01 4.31 2.79
N SER A 231 -14.75 3.97 2.99
CA SER A 231 -14.30 3.22 4.16
C SER A 231 -14.02 4.19 5.30
N CYS A 232 -14.15 3.72 6.53
CA CYS A 232 -13.90 4.51 7.72
C CYS A 232 -12.90 3.82 8.64
N MET A 233 -12.33 4.59 9.55
CA MET A 233 -11.58 4.10 10.71
C MET A 233 -12.16 4.76 11.95
N VAL A 234 -12.38 3.95 12.98
CA VAL A 234 -12.91 4.38 14.28
C VAL A 234 -11.84 4.14 15.34
N GLY A 235 -11.51 5.16 16.11
CA GLY A 235 -10.42 5.08 17.07
C GLY A 235 -10.29 6.34 17.90
N PRO A 236 -9.19 6.48 18.66
CA PRO A 236 -8.88 7.70 19.40
C PRO A 236 -8.98 8.94 18.51
N ALA A 237 -9.26 10.09 19.12
CA ALA A 237 -9.45 11.35 18.41
C ALA A 237 -8.40 11.58 17.32
N GLY A 238 -8.87 11.80 16.10
CA GLY A 238 -8.00 11.89 14.92
C GLY A 238 -7.08 13.10 14.99
N LYS A 239 -5.88 12.97 14.43
CA LYS A 239 -4.94 14.09 14.37
C LYS A 239 -5.25 14.93 13.14
N PRO A 240 -5.30 16.27 13.24
CA PRO A 240 -5.34 17.11 12.05
C PRO A 240 -4.14 16.82 11.13
N VAL A 241 -4.35 16.87 9.82
CA VAL A 241 -3.24 16.99 8.88
C VAL A 241 -2.54 18.32 9.19
N ASP A 242 -1.23 18.27 9.42
CA ASP A 242 -0.47 19.48 9.75
C ASP A 242 -0.40 20.46 8.57
N GLU A 243 -0.03 21.69 8.89
CA GLU A 243 -0.02 22.82 7.96
C GLU A 243 0.86 22.56 6.73
N GLU A 244 2.08 22.03 6.91
CA GLU A 244 3.01 21.77 5.82
C GLU A 244 2.45 20.74 4.82
N ARG A 245 1.87 19.65 5.34
CA ARG A 245 1.23 18.61 4.50
C ARG A 245 -0.05 19.12 3.85
N GLY A 246 -0.81 19.96 4.55
CA GLY A 246 -1.99 20.65 4.02
C GLY A 246 -1.63 21.57 2.83
N GLU A 247 -0.60 22.41 2.99
CA GLU A 247 -0.10 23.29 1.92
C GLU A 247 0.40 22.50 0.71
N THR A 248 1.06 21.36 0.94
CA THR A 248 1.53 20.46 -0.12
C THR A 248 0.35 19.89 -0.92
N LEU A 249 -0.72 19.47 -0.25
CA LEU A 249 -1.95 19.01 -0.90
C LEU A 249 -2.62 20.13 -1.72
N GLU A 250 -2.79 21.30 -1.13
CA GLU A 250 -3.43 22.44 -1.80
C GLU A 250 -2.68 22.85 -3.07
N ARG A 251 -1.34 22.95 -2.97
CA ARG A 251 -0.48 23.23 -4.14
C ARG A 251 -0.58 22.14 -5.20
N SER A 252 -0.61 20.87 -4.80
CA SER A 252 -0.72 19.75 -5.73
C SER A 252 -2.06 19.74 -6.45
N ILE A 253 -3.16 20.03 -5.73
CA ILE A 253 -4.50 20.15 -6.32
C ILE A 253 -4.58 21.35 -7.27
N ALA A 254 -4.00 22.49 -6.90
CA ALA A 254 -3.98 23.67 -7.77
C ALA A 254 -3.23 23.40 -9.08
N LEU A 255 -2.05 22.76 -8.99
CA LEU A 255 -1.29 22.35 -10.18
C LEU A 255 -2.04 21.31 -11.01
N ALA A 256 -2.65 20.30 -10.37
CA ALA A 256 -3.42 19.29 -11.10
C ALA A 256 -4.55 19.91 -11.93
N ARG A 257 -5.29 20.88 -11.37
CA ARG A 257 -6.32 21.62 -12.11
C ARG A 257 -5.76 22.40 -13.30
N GLU A 258 -4.62 23.07 -13.11
CA GLU A 258 -3.95 23.79 -14.20
C GLU A 258 -3.53 22.85 -15.33
N LEU A 259 -2.98 21.67 -15.00
CA LEU A 259 -2.57 20.67 -15.98
C LEU A 259 -3.78 20.00 -16.68
N ASP A 260 -4.87 19.75 -15.95
CA ASP A 260 -6.10 19.22 -16.54
C ASP A 260 -6.65 20.20 -17.60
N ASP A 261 -6.66 21.50 -17.29
CA ASP A 261 -7.04 22.57 -18.23
C ASP A 261 -6.04 22.71 -19.41
N GLU A 262 -4.73 22.58 -19.16
CA GLU A 262 -3.68 22.73 -20.20
C GLU A 262 -3.70 21.57 -21.21
N PHE A 263 -3.89 20.34 -20.73
CA PHE A 263 -3.79 19.13 -21.55
C PHE A 263 -5.15 18.59 -22.04
N ASP A 264 -6.26 19.27 -21.74
CA ASP A 264 -7.63 18.85 -22.12
C ASP A 264 -7.92 17.42 -21.62
N PHE A 265 -7.45 17.10 -20.41
CA PHE A 265 -7.71 15.80 -19.79
C PHE A 265 -9.14 15.68 -19.28
N ILE A 266 -9.78 16.83 -19.02
CA ILE A 266 -11.10 16.97 -18.41
C ILE A 266 -11.89 18.05 -19.14
#